data_AF-A0A6V8KJE8-F1
#
_entry.id   AF-A0A6V8KJE8-F1
#
_cell.length_a   1.000
_cell.length_b   1.000
_cell.length_c   1.000
_cell.angle_alpha   90.00
_cell.angle_beta   90.00
_cell.angle_gamma   90.00
#
_symmetry.space_group_name_H-M   'P 1'
#
loop_
_entity.id
_entity.type
_entity.pdbx_description
1 polymer ?
#
loop_
_entity_poly.entity_id
_entity_poly.type
_entity_poly.pdbx_seq_one_letter_code
_entity_poly.pdbx_strand_id
1 'polypeptide(L)'
;MTTTSAPAASTGPGALLPVGWWARGLALHERAALAGATGPATGTGGDPATGDRRLARWRTGHGPGLATRLTDLGLDEDGLRALLAQDATELAALAARPEWVETVETAVRASVALPAGAPVPADWREALAVPLQPFVDLALDRLHKETATRVPHGDVDIAAMADTLGALLRQRLVAIAVRTLVADLHRRRAAGRLAGRTGGPASPTSSGG
;
A
#
# COMPACT_ATOMS: atom_id res chain seq x y z
N MET A 1 6.18 40.85 28.70
CA MET A 1 5.22 40.09 27.88
C MET A 1 5.97 39.53 26.69
N THR A 2 6.42 38.28 26.77
CA THR A 2 7.16 37.58 25.71
C THR A 2 6.21 36.57 25.05
N THR A 3 5.75 36.88 23.85
CA THR A 3 4.98 35.96 23.02
C THR A 3 5.93 34.90 22.46
N THR A 4 5.82 33.68 23.00
CA THR A 4 6.48 32.50 22.44
C THR A 4 5.78 32.16 21.13
N SER A 5 6.49 32.37 20.02
CA SER A 5 6.02 32.06 18.68
C SER A 5 6.04 30.54 18.48
N ALA A 6 4.88 29.95 18.22
CA ALA A 6 4.76 28.53 17.87
C ALA A 6 5.38 28.29 16.49
N PRO A 7 6.14 27.19 16.28
CA PRO A 7 6.69 26.89 14.97
C PRO A 7 5.54 26.61 13.99
N ALA A 8 5.52 27.37 12.89
CA ALA A 8 4.62 27.13 11.78
C ALA A 8 4.83 25.71 11.25
N ALA A 9 3.75 24.93 11.17
CA ALA A 9 3.77 23.62 10.54
C ALA A 9 4.13 23.81 9.05
N SER A 10 5.38 23.49 8.70
CA SER A 10 5.87 23.47 7.33
C SER A 10 5.04 22.49 6.51
N THR A 11 4.04 23.00 5.80
CA THR A 11 3.18 22.24 4.87
C THR A 11 3.88 22.14 3.52
N GLY A 12 5.10 21.63 3.51
CA GLY A 12 5.83 21.31 2.30
C GLY A 12 5.53 19.89 1.82
N PRO A 13 5.90 19.53 0.58
CA PRO A 13 5.84 18.15 0.05
C PRO A 13 6.57 17.10 0.91
N GLY A 14 7.33 17.52 1.94
CA GLY A 14 7.98 16.65 2.90
C GLY A 14 7.07 15.98 3.93
N ALA A 15 5.78 16.35 4.03
CA ALA A 15 4.83 15.80 5.00
C ALA A 15 3.80 14.83 4.39
N LEU A 16 4.10 14.20 3.25
CA LEU A 16 3.10 13.39 2.53
C LEU A 16 2.69 12.09 3.26
N LEU A 17 3.60 11.51 4.05
CA LEU A 17 3.34 10.25 4.73
C LEU A 17 3.53 10.42 6.24
N PRO A 18 2.53 10.05 7.06
CA PRO A 18 2.65 10.08 8.52
C PRO A 18 3.84 9.24 9.02
N VAL A 19 4.44 9.62 10.15
CA VAL A 19 5.46 8.80 10.81
C VAL A 19 4.89 7.40 11.07
N GLY A 20 5.66 6.36 10.72
CA GLY A 20 5.25 4.96 10.91
C GLY A 20 4.17 4.46 9.95
N TRP A 21 3.84 5.19 8.86
CA TRP A 21 2.84 4.77 7.86
C TRP A 21 3.07 3.33 7.36
N TRP A 22 4.34 2.93 7.25
CA TRP A 22 4.78 1.64 6.74
C TRP A 22 4.53 0.48 7.71
N ALA A 23 4.36 0.73 9.00
CA ALA A 23 4.27 -0.32 10.02
C ALA A 23 3.05 -1.24 9.81
N ARG A 24 1.96 -0.70 9.26
CA ARG A 24 0.78 -1.49 8.86
C ARG A 24 1.01 -2.35 7.62
N GLY A 25 2.03 -2.03 6.84
CA GLY A 25 2.46 -2.79 5.67
C GLY A 25 3.33 -4.01 5.99
N LEU A 26 3.81 -4.14 7.24
CA LEU A 26 4.57 -5.31 7.66
C LEU A 26 3.73 -6.58 7.54
N ALA A 27 4.34 -7.61 6.98
CA ALA A 27 3.77 -8.93 6.87
C ALA A 27 3.60 -9.57 8.25
N LEU A 28 2.67 -10.52 8.37
CA LEU A 28 2.38 -11.16 9.66
C LEU A 28 3.63 -11.82 10.28
N HIS A 29 4.47 -12.47 9.48
CA HIS A 29 5.68 -13.12 9.98
C HIS A 29 6.71 -12.13 10.52
N GLU A 30 6.85 -10.94 9.91
CA GLU A 30 7.72 -9.88 10.41
C GLU A 30 7.20 -9.38 11.77
N ARG A 31 5.89 -9.20 11.89
CA ARG A 31 5.24 -8.76 13.15
C ARG A 31 5.35 -9.83 14.25
N ALA A 32 5.23 -11.11 13.89
CA ALA A 32 5.40 -12.23 14.81
C ALA A 32 6.84 -12.31 15.35
N ALA A 33 7.84 -12.15 14.47
CA ALA A 33 9.25 -12.14 14.86
C ALA A 33 9.57 -11.01 15.84
N LEU A 34 8.99 -9.82 15.64
CA LEU A 34 9.13 -8.69 16.57
C LEU A 34 8.55 -9.00 17.95
N ALA A 35 7.32 -9.55 18.00
CA ALA A 35 6.70 -9.93 19.26
C ALA A 35 7.47 -11.05 19.99
N GLY A 36 8.01 -12.02 19.27
CA GLY A 36 8.86 -13.07 19.85
C GLY A 36 10.15 -12.52 20.47
N ALA A 37 10.71 -11.44 19.91
CA ALA A 37 11.91 -10.79 20.44
C ALA A 37 11.64 -9.91 21.68
N THR A 38 10.47 -9.28 21.77
CA THR A 38 10.10 -8.36 22.86
C THR A 38 9.34 -9.01 24.01
N GLY A 39 8.99 -10.29 23.89
CA GLY A 39 8.08 -10.96 24.82
C GLY A 39 6.60 -10.70 24.49
N PRO A 40 5.65 -11.31 25.24
CA PRO A 40 4.22 -11.23 24.92
C PRO A 40 3.81 -9.77 24.78
N ALA A 41 3.15 -9.44 23.66
CA ALA A 41 2.75 -8.11 23.29
C ALA A 41 1.72 -7.55 24.29
N THR A 42 2.20 -7.03 25.42
CA THR A 42 1.42 -6.24 26.39
C THR A 42 1.27 -4.80 25.90
N GLY A 43 1.04 -4.63 24.59
CA GLY A 43 0.83 -3.33 23.97
C GLY A 43 -0.39 -2.64 24.57
N THR A 44 -0.16 -1.69 25.46
CA THR A 44 -1.20 -0.96 26.20
C THR A 44 -1.93 0.09 25.35
N GLY A 45 -1.51 0.35 24.11
CA GLY A 45 -2.08 1.40 23.26
C GLY A 45 -3.08 0.95 22.19
N GLY A 46 -3.30 -0.36 22.01
CA GLY A 46 -4.21 -0.88 20.98
C GLY A 46 -5.68 -0.93 21.40
N ASP A 47 -6.61 -0.56 20.52
CA ASP A 47 -8.06 -0.73 20.72
C ASP A 47 -8.45 -2.21 20.57
N PRO A 48 -8.92 -2.90 21.64
CA PRO A 48 -9.31 -4.30 21.59
C PRO A 48 -10.41 -4.59 20.56
N ALA A 49 -11.38 -3.68 20.41
CA ALA A 49 -12.47 -3.83 19.45
C ALA A 49 -11.95 -3.73 18.00
N THR A 50 -10.83 -3.06 17.77
CA THR A 50 -10.14 -3.08 16.48
C THR A 50 -9.45 -4.41 16.22
N GLY A 51 -8.83 -5.02 17.24
CA GLY A 51 -8.30 -6.38 17.18
C GLY A 51 -9.38 -7.39 16.76
N ASP A 52 -10.51 -7.39 17.45
CA ASP A 52 -11.62 -8.32 17.21
C ASP A 52 -12.20 -8.19 15.79
N ARG A 53 -12.46 -6.95 15.35
CA ARG A 53 -12.97 -6.68 13.99
C ARG A 53 -12.00 -7.13 12.90
N ARG A 54 -10.69 -7.00 13.13
CA ARG A 54 -9.66 -7.43 12.19
C ARG A 54 -9.52 -8.95 12.18
N LEU A 55 -9.57 -9.59 13.35
CA LEU A 55 -9.52 -11.04 13.47
C LEU A 55 -10.72 -11.70 12.79
N ALA A 56 -11.94 -11.19 13.01
CA ALA A 56 -13.14 -11.68 12.33
C ALA A 56 -12.99 -11.62 10.81
N ARG A 57 -12.42 -10.51 10.28
CA ARG A 57 -12.14 -10.37 8.84
C ARG A 57 -11.11 -11.39 8.35
N TRP A 58 -10.07 -11.66 9.16
CA TRP A 58 -9.06 -12.66 8.84
C TRP A 58 -9.64 -14.06 8.76
N ARG A 59 -10.50 -14.45 9.71
CA ARG A 59 -11.23 -15.72 9.70
C ARG A 59 -12.05 -15.89 8.42
N THR A 60 -12.82 -14.87 8.03
CA THR A 60 -13.61 -14.89 6.79
C THR A 60 -12.74 -15.01 5.54
N GLY A 61 -11.57 -14.35 5.51
CA GLY A 61 -10.70 -14.32 4.32
C GLY A 61 -9.79 -15.54 4.14
N HIS A 62 -9.33 -16.15 5.23
CA HIS A 62 -8.38 -17.27 5.19
C HIS A 62 -9.03 -18.65 5.39
N GLY A 63 -10.24 -18.69 5.95
CA GLY A 63 -10.97 -19.94 6.15
C GLY A 63 -10.25 -20.91 7.11
N PRO A 64 -10.45 -22.24 6.94
CA PRO A 64 -9.99 -23.23 7.91
C PRO A 64 -8.45 -23.37 8.01
N GLY A 65 -7.70 -22.92 6.99
CA GLY A 65 -6.23 -22.96 7.00
C GLY A 65 -5.57 -21.91 7.90
N LEU A 66 -6.35 -21.02 8.52
CA LEU A 66 -5.82 -19.97 9.40
C LEU A 66 -5.08 -20.56 10.62
N ALA A 67 -5.65 -21.59 11.26
CA ALA A 67 -5.06 -22.19 12.47
C ALA A 67 -3.67 -22.78 12.18
N THR A 68 -3.54 -23.59 11.12
CA THR A 68 -2.25 -24.15 10.68
C THR A 68 -1.22 -23.05 10.43
N ARG A 69 -1.61 -21.99 9.72
CA ARG A 69 -0.71 -20.87 9.43
C ARG A 69 -0.24 -20.12 10.68
N LEU A 70 -1.10 -20.01 11.70
CA LEU A 70 -0.72 -19.40 12.97
C LEU A 70 0.26 -20.30 13.72
N THR A 71 0.01 -21.60 13.76
CA THR A 71 0.94 -22.58 14.35
C THR A 71 2.32 -22.53 13.68
N ASP A 72 2.39 -22.46 12.34
CA ASP A 72 3.66 -22.33 11.61
C ASP A 72 4.45 -21.07 11.99
N LEU A 73 3.76 -20.04 12.46
CA LEU A 73 4.34 -18.77 12.93
C LEU A 73 4.57 -18.72 14.45
N GLY A 74 4.28 -19.82 15.17
CA GLY A 74 4.35 -19.86 16.63
C GLY A 74 3.33 -18.95 17.33
N LEU A 75 2.22 -18.64 16.64
CA LEU A 75 1.14 -17.79 17.14
C LEU A 75 -0.09 -18.63 17.45
N ASP A 76 -0.82 -18.23 18.49
CA ASP A 76 -2.22 -18.59 18.67
C ASP A 76 -3.12 -17.44 18.21
N GLU A 77 -4.44 -17.65 18.35
CA GLU A 77 -5.41 -16.66 17.90
C GLU A 77 -5.43 -15.40 18.76
N ASP A 78 -5.12 -15.52 20.06
CA ASP A 78 -4.99 -14.38 20.96
C ASP A 78 -3.74 -13.54 20.64
N GLY A 79 -2.63 -14.18 20.30
CA GLY A 79 -1.43 -13.54 19.78
C GLY A 79 -1.70 -12.82 18.46
N LEU A 80 -2.43 -13.45 17.53
CA LEU A 80 -2.85 -12.77 16.30
C LEU A 80 -3.74 -11.56 16.62
N ARG A 81 -4.72 -11.69 17.52
CA ARG A 81 -5.62 -10.61 17.93
C ARG A 81 -4.84 -9.42 18.51
N ALA A 82 -3.88 -9.69 19.40
CA ALA A 82 -3.01 -8.68 19.99
C ALA A 82 -2.18 -7.97 18.93
N LEU A 83 -1.53 -8.72 18.03
CA LEU A 83 -0.82 -8.14 16.89
C LEU A 83 -1.75 -7.28 16.03
N LEU A 84 -2.95 -7.74 15.71
CA LEU A 84 -3.90 -6.97 14.91
C LEU A 84 -4.41 -5.69 15.63
N ALA A 85 -4.36 -5.62 16.96
CA ALA A 85 -4.78 -4.45 17.73
C ALA A 85 -3.68 -3.37 17.87
N GLN A 86 -2.40 -3.73 17.71
CA GLN A 86 -1.27 -2.81 17.89
C GLN A 86 -1.39 -1.53 17.05
N ASP A 87 -1.00 -0.40 17.66
CA ASP A 87 -0.93 0.87 16.96
C ASP A 87 0.24 0.91 15.97
N ALA A 88 0.08 1.66 14.87
CA ALA A 88 1.11 1.76 13.85
C ALA A 88 2.38 2.46 14.37
N THR A 89 2.24 3.41 15.29
CA THR A 89 3.36 4.17 15.87
C THR A 89 4.18 3.29 16.80
N GLU A 90 3.51 2.53 17.69
CA GLU A 90 4.18 1.55 18.55
C GLU A 90 4.93 0.53 17.72
N LEU A 91 4.31 0.06 16.64
CA LEU A 91 4.89 -0.97 15.79
C LEU A 91 6.06 -0.43 14.95
N ALA A 92 5.99 0.82 14.50
CA ALA A 92 7.10 1.50 13.86
C ALA A 92 8.28 1.74 14.81
N ALA A 93 8.03 1.94 16.11
CA ALA A 93 9.07 2.14 17.11
C ALA A 93 9.82 0.84 17.46
N LEU A 94 9.14 -0.30 17.35
CA LEU A 94 9.73 -1.62 17.63
C LEU A 94 10.48 -2.21 16.43
N ALA A 95 10.03 -1.89 15.21
CA ALA A 95 10.59 -2.46 14.00
C ALA A 95 11.74 -1.64 13.46
N ALA A 96 12.82 -2.30 13.03
CA ALA A 96 13.77 -1.69 12.12
C ALA A 96 13.04 -1.29 10.83
N ARG A 97 13.30 -0.08 10.35
CA ARG A 97 12.68 0.44 9.12
C ARG A 97 13.10 -0.41 7.91
N PRO A 98 12.16 -1.05 7.18
CA PRO A 98 12.50 -1.86 6.01
C PRO A 98 13.03 -1.02 4.83
N GLU A 99 13.92 -1.59 4.02
CA GLU A 99 14.49 -0.95 2.83
C GLU A 99 13.43 -0.57 1.77
N TRP A 100 12.34 -1.34 1.67
CA TRP A 100 11.26 -1.02 0.74
C TRP A 100 10.58 0.31 1.08
N VAL A 101 10.62 0.76 2.35
CA VAL A 101 10.03 2.03 2.79
C VAL A 101 10.73 3.20 2.12
N GLU A 102 12.06 3.16 2.07
CA GLU A 102 12.85 4.19 1.39
C GLU A 102 12.55 4.22 -0.11
N THR A 103 12.35 3.05 -0.72
CA THR A 103 11.95 2.95 -2.13
C THR A 103 10.61 3.63 -2.38
N VAL A 104 9.59 3.38 -1.53
CA VAL A 104 8.28 4.02 -1.67
C VAL A 104 8.36 5.52 -1.43
N GLU A 105 9.04 5.97 -0.39
CA GLU A 105 9.19 7.39 -0.10
C GLU A 105 9.94 8.14 -1.20
N THR A 106 10.96 7.51 -1.78
CA THR A 106 11.69 8.08 -2.92
C THR A 106 10.78 8.22 -4.14
N ALA A 107 10.01 7.18 -4.48
CA ALA A 107 9.05 7.24 -5.58
C ALA A 107 7.96 8.30 -5.34
N VAL A 108 7.42 8.39 -4.13
CA VAL A 108 6.41 9.40 -3.76
C VAL A 108 6.99 10.81 -3.81
N ARG A 109 8.22 11.03 -3.35
CA ARG A 109 8.89 12.34 -3.41
C ARG A 109 9.23 12.76 -4.83
N ALA A 110 9.56 11.80 -5.70
CA ALA A 110 9.79 12.03 -7.11
C ALA A 110 8.49 12.26 -7.90
N SER A 111 7.33 11.94 -7.31
CA SER A 111 6.05 12.17 -7.98
C SER A 111 5.78 13.67 -8.14
N VAL A 112 5.46 14.06 -9.37
CA VAL A 112 5.07 15.43 -9.71
C VAL A 112 3.55 15.47 -9.82
N ALA A 113 2.92 16.45 -9.18
CA ALA A 113 1.49 16.66 -9.32
C ALA A 113 1.16 16.96 -10.79
N LEU A 114 0.20 16.21 -11.35
CA LEU A 114 -0.29 16.49 -12.69
C LEU A 114 -0.93 17.89 -12.72
N PRO A 115 -0.65 18.70 -13.75
CA PRO A 115 -1.34 19.96 -13.95
C PRO A 115 -2.87 19.77 -13.98
N ALA A 116 -3.61 20.74 -13.46
CA ALA A 116 -5.06 20.75 -13.61
C ALA A 116 -5.42 20.75 -15.11
N GLY A 117 -6.27 19.81 -15.53
CA GLY A 117 -6.64 19.64 -16.93
C GLY A 117 -5.67 18.82 -17.78
N ALA A 118 -4.66 18.18 -17.17
CA ALA A 118 -3.85 17.20 -17.88
C ALA A 118 -4.73 16.13 -18.54
N PRO A 119 -4.49 15.77 -19.81
CA PRO A 119 -5.30 14.80 -20.52
C PRO A 119 -5.21 13.44 -19.79
N VAL A 120 -6.37 12.92 -19.40
CA VAL A 120 -6.46 11.57 -18.84
C VAL A 120 -6.54 10.59 -20.01
N PRO A 121 -5.68 9.55 -20.05
CA PRO A 121 -5.79 8.51 -21.06
C PRO A 121 -7.20 7.93 -21.12
N ALA A 122 -7.70 7.70 -22.35
CA ALA A 122 -9.03 7.12 -22.55
C ALA A 122 -9.12 5.67 -22.03
N ASP A 123 -8.02 4.93 -22.12
CA ASP A 123 -7.90 3.63 -21.46
C ASP A 123 -7.64 3.81 -19.96
N TRP A 124 -8.50 3.21 -19.15
CA TRP A 124 -8.46 3.38 -17.70
C TRP A 124 -7.24 2.71 -17.05
N ARG A 125 -6.64 1.69 -17.68
CA ARG A 125 -5.42 1.05 -17.17
C ARG A 125 -4.22 1.96 -17.41
N GLU A 126 -4.16 2.58 -18.58
CA GLU A 126 -3.18 3.61 -18.87
C GLU A 126 -3.30 4.79 -17.90
N ALA A 127 -4.52 5.24 -17.60
CA ALA A 127 -4.77 6.27 -16.59
C ALA A 127 -4.32 5.83 -15.18
N LEU A 128 -4.59 4.58 -14.78
CA LEU A 128 -4.18 4.04 -13.49
C LEU A 128 -2.65 3.82 -13.39
N ALA A 129 -1.97 3.67 -14.52
CA ALA A 129 -0.51 3.52 -14.54
C ALA A 129 0.22 4.84 -14.26
N VAL A 130 -0.40 6.00 -14.54
CA VAL A 130 0.21 7.31 -14.30
C VAL A 130 0.70 7.51 -12.86
N PRO A 131 -0.10 7.28 -11.80
CA PRO A 131 0.39 7.40 -10.43
C PRO A 131 1.43 6.35 -10.03
N LEU A 132 1.62 5.29 -10.83
CA LEU A 132 2.59 4.22 -10.59
C LEU A 132 3.92 4.47 -11.31
N GLN A 133 3.97 5.43 -12.24
CA GLN A 133 5.16 5.72 -13.04
C GLN A 133 6.42 6.00 -12.21
N PRO A 134 6.37 6.75 -11.09
CA PRO A 134 7.58 7.00 -10.30
C PRO A 134 8.27 5.74 -9.75
N PHE A 135 7.53 4.64 -9.57
CA PHE A 135 8.12 3.35 -9.18
C PHE A 135 8.86 2.68 -10.35
N VAL A 136 8.34 2.84 -11.56
CA VAL A 136 8.98 2.32 -12.78
C VAL A 136 10.26 3.11 -13.04
N ASP A 137 10.19 4.44 -13.01
CA ASP A 137 11.35 5.31 -13.22
C ASP A 137 12.46 5.02 -12.22
N LEU A 138 12.13 4.89 -10.93
CA LEU A 138 13.10 4.56 -9.88
C LEU A 138 13.77 3.19 -10.11
N ALA A 139 13.03 2.20 -10.62
CA ALA A 139 13.59 0.89 -10.92
C ALA A 139 14.53 0.94 -12.14
N LEU A 140 14.17 1.68 -13.19
CA LEU A 140 15.00 1.86 -14.38
C LEU A 140 16.27 2.66 -14.08
N ASP A 141 16.17 3.70 -13.24
CA ASP A 141 17.33 4.46 -12.76
C ASP A 141 18.32 3.57 -12.00
N ARG A 142 17.82 2.67 -11.15
CA ARG A 142 18.65 1.68 -10.46
C ARG A 142 19.32 0.73 -11.43
N LEU A 143 18.57 0.20 -12.40
CA LEU A 143 19.11 -0.66 -13.44
C LEU A 143 20.25 0.03 -14.19
N HIS A 144 20.04 1.26 -14.68
CA HIS A 144 21.05 2.02 -15.42
C HIS A 144 22.32 2.25 -14.60
N LYS A 145 22.20 2.61 -13.32
CA LYS A 145 23.36 2.82 -12.42
C LYS A 145 24.16 1.54 -12.21
N GLU A 146 23.48 0.42 -11.98
CA GLU A 146 24.13 -0.87 -11.77
C GLU A 146 24.79 -1.40 -13.05
N THR A 147 24.16 -1.22 -14.22
CA THR A 147 24.72 -1.67 -15.50
C THR A 147 25.92 -0.83 -15.93
N ALA A 148 25.89 0.49 -15.71
CA ALA A 148 27.00 1.38 -16.06
C ALA A 148 28.32 1.04 -15.35
N THR A 149 28.25 0.38 -14.18
CA THR A 149 29.42 0.01 -13.39
C THR A 149 29.90 -1.42 -13.64
N ARG A 150 29.06 -2.30 -14.19
CA ARG A 150 29.31 -3.75 -14.23
C ARG A 150 29.33 -4.38 -15.62
N VAL A 151 28.73 -3.73 -16.62
CA VAL A 151 28.58 -4.31 -17.96
C VAL A 151 29.53 -3.61 -18.94
N PRO A 152 30.47 -4.34 -19.58
CA PRO A 152 31.29 -3.80 -20.66
C PRO A 152 30.42 -3.22 -21.78
N HIS A 153 30.84 -2.08 -22.33
CA HIS A 153 30.09 -1.42 -23.39
C HIS A 153 30.11 -2.28 -24.65
N GLY A 154 28.95 -2.76 -25.13
CA GLY A 154 28.81 -3.41 -26.43
C GLY A 154 28.18 -4.82 -26.44
N ASP A 155 28.13 -5.52 -25.31
CA ASP A 155 27.65 -6.92 -25.28
C ASP A 155 26.14 -7.06 -25.05
N VAL A 156 25.49 -6.02 -24.51
CA VAL A 156 24.06 -6.04 -24.15
C VAL A 156 23.39 -4.74 -24.55
N ASP A 157 22.24 -4.83 -25.23
CA ASP A 157 21.36 -3.69 -25.48
C ASP A 157 20.60 -3.32 -24.19
N ILE A 158 21.23 -2.49 -23.37
CA ILE A 158 20.67 -2.03 -22.09
C ILE A 158 19.39 -1.22 -22.30
N ALA A 159 19.27 -0.48 -23.41
CA ALA A 159 18.09 0.33 -23.70
C ALA A 159 16.88 -0.56 -23.98
N ALA A 160 17.00 -1.54 -24.87
CA ALA A 160 15.92 -2.48 -25.15
C ALA A 160 15.51 -3.30 -23.91
N MET A 161 16.48 -3.66 -23.06
CA MET A 161 16.22 -4.33 -21.79
C MET A 161 15.46 -3.42 -20.82
N ALA A 162 15.86 -2.15 -20.69
CA ALA A 162 15.19 -1.17 -19.84
C ALA A 162 13.74 -0.93 -20.29
N ASP A 163 13.50 -0.79 -21.60
CA ASP A 163 12.15 -0.63 -22.16
C ASP A 163 11.26 -1.83 -21.84
N THR A 164 11.79 -3.05 -22.04
CA THR A 164 11.07 -4.29 -21.75
C THR A 164 10.76 -4.42 -20.26
N LEU A 165 11.74 -4.14 -19.40
CA LEU A 165 11.55 -4.17 -17.95
C LEU A 165 10.50 -3.13 -17.51
N GLY A 166 10.58 -1.91 -18.04
CA GLY A 166 9.67 -0.82 -17.74
C GLY A 166 8.22 -1.19 -18.07
N ALA A 167 8.00 -1.74 -19.26
CA ALA A 167 6.67 -2.19 -19.69
C ALA A 167 6.11 -3.32 -18.79
N LEU A 168 6.92 -4.34 -18.50
CA LEU A 168 6.50 -5.46 -17.66
C LEU A 168 6.22 -5.04 -16.21
N LEU A 169 7.08 -4.19 -15.64
CA LEU A 169 6.90 -3.68 -14.29
C LEU A 169 5.64 -2.81 -14.20
N ARG A 170 5.43 -1.90 -15.15
CA ARG A 170 4.22 -1.08 -15.26
C ARG A 170 2.96 -1.96 -15.29
N GLN A 171 2.93 -2.95 -16.18
CA GLN A 171 1.81 -3.89 -16.30
C GLN A 171 1.55 -4.64 -14.98
N ARG A 172 2.60 -5.11 -14.32
CA ARG A 172 2.49 -5.84 -13.04
C ARG A 172 1.96 -4.96 -11.92
N LEU A 173 2.44 -3.72 -11.80
CA LEU A 173 1.98 -2.77 -10.79
C LEU A 173 0.50 -2.42 -10.99
N VAL A 174 0.08 -2.17 -12.24
CA VAL A 174 -1.33 -1.95 -12.56
C VAL A 174 -2.18 -3.16 -12.19
N ALA A 175 -1.76 -4.38 -12.53
CA ALA A 175 -2.51 -5.58 -12.19
C ALA A 175 -2.72 -5.74 -10.66
N ILE A 176 -1.70 -5.43 -9.86
CA ILE A 176 -1.79 -5.45 -8.38
C ILE A 176 -2.75 -4.36 -7.89
N ALA A 177 -2.63 -3.13 -8.41
CA ALA A 177 -3.49 -2.01 -8.05
C ALA A 177 -4.96 -2.29 -8.35
N VAL A 178 -5.25 -2.86 -9.53
CA VAL A 178 -6.61 -3.24 -9.96
C VAL A 178 -7.23 -4.26 -9.03
N ARG A 179 -6.50 -5.34 -8.72
CA ARG A 179 -6.99 -6.37 -7.79
C ARG A 179 -7.31 -5.78 -6.43
N THR A 180 -6.46 -4.87 -5.95
CA THR A 180 -6.64 -4.19 -4.66
C THR A 180 -7.87 -3.27 -4.69
N LEU A 181 -8.03 -2.48 -5.75
CA LEU A 181 -9.17 -1.58 -5.93
C LEU A 181 -10.49 -2.35 -6.00
N VAL A 182 -10.54 -3.42 -6.81
CA VAL A 182 -11.73 -4.27 -6.94
C VAL A 182 -12.08 -4.91 -5.60
N ALA A 183 -11.10 -5.44 -4.87
CA ALA A 183 -11.32 -5.99 -3.53
C ALA A 183 -11.87 -4.94 -2.54
N ASP A 184 -11.37 -3.70 -2.58
CA ASP A 184 -11.87 -2.62 -1.73
C ASP A 184 -13.28 -2.17 -2.14
N LEU A 185 -13.58 -2.10 -3.44
CA LEU A 185 -14.92 -1.79 -3.94
C LEU A 185 -15.94 -2.87 -3.52
N HIS A 186 -15.60 -4.15 -3.66
CA HIS A 186 -16.46 -5.23 -3.17
C HIS A 186 -16.69 -5.14 -1.66
N ARG A 187 -15.64 -4.85 -0.88
CA ARG A 187 -15.74 -4.65 0.56
C ARG A 187 -16.65 -3.48 0.92
N ARG A 188 -16.53 -2.34 0.23
CA ARG A 188 -17.38 -1.16 0.47
C ARG A 188 -18.83 -1.44 0.08
N ARG A 189 -19.07 -2.20 -0.99
CA ARG A 189 -20.42 -2.63 -1.41
C ARG A 189 -21.05 -3.54 -0.35
N ALA A 190 -20.33 -4.57 0.11
CA ALA A 190 -20.83 -5.48 1.16
C ALA A 190 -21.12 -4.73 2.48
N ALA A 191 -20.40 -3.65 2.75
CA ALA A 191 -20.65 -2.78 3.91
C ALA A 191 -21.77 -1.74 3.68
N GLY A 192 -22.47 -1.77 2.54
CA GLY A 192 -23.54 -0.80 2.21
C GLY A 192 -23.05 0.63 1.98
N ARG A 193 -21.73 0.85 1.82
CA ARG A 193 -21.12 2.19 1.71
C ARG A 193 -20.98 2.70 0.28
N LEU A 194 -21.31 1.88 -0.70
CA LEU A 194 -21.38 2.28 -2.10
C LEU A 194 -22.84 2.47 -2.49
N ALA A 195 -23.31 3.71 -2.47
CA ALA A 195 -24.57 4.12 -3.07
C ALA A 195 -24.37 4.19 -4.60
N GLY A 196 -24.32 3.03 -5.25
CA GLY A 196 -24.24 2.95 -6.70
C GLY A 196 -25.61 2.62 -7.27
N ARG A 197 -26.28 3.61 -7.89
CA ARG A 197 -27.27 3.36 -8.93
C ARG A 197 -26.54 2.56 -10.01
N THR A 198 -26.70 1.24 -10.03
CA THR A 198 -26.38 0.48 -11.23
C THR A 198 -27.19 1.12 -12.34
N GLY A 199 -26.54 1.55 -13.42
CA GLY A 199 -27.23 2.05 -14.60
C GLY A 199 -28.07 0.94 -15.21
N GLY A 200 -29.22 0.65 -14.61
CA GLY A 200 -30.30 -0.06 -15.28
C GLY A 200 -30.83 0.88 -16.37
N PRO A 201 -31.17 0.35 -17.56
CA PRO A 201 -31.68 1.18 -18.64
C PRO A 201 -32.88 1.97 -18.11
N ALA A 202 -32.88 3.29 -18.37
CA ALA A 202 -34.01 4.13 -18.06
C ALA A 202 -35.25 3.51 -18.71
N SER A 203 -36.19 3.05 -17.89
CA SER A 203 -37.50 2.62 -18.38
C SER A 203 -38.08 3.78 -19.17
N PRO A 204 -38.47 3.60 -20.45
CA PRO A 204 -39.12 4.66 -21.19
C PRO A 204 -40.43 4.97 -20.49
N THR A 205 -40.54 6.19 -19.97
CA THR A 205 -41.81 6.75 -19.53
C THR A 205 -42.74 6.79 -20.73
N SER A 206 -43.69 5.86 -20.76
CA SER A 206 -44.86 5.86 -21.61
C SER A 206 -45.63 7.17 -21.41
N SER A 207 -45.49 8.10 -22.35
CA SER A 207 -46.42 9.22 -22.48
C SER A 207 -47.64 8.72 -23.26
N GLY A 208 -48.75 8.53 -22.56
CA GLY A 208 -50.06 8.28 -23.14
C GLY A 208 -51.07 9.25 -22.54
N GLY A 209 -51.81 9.96 -23.41
CA GLY A 209 -52.90 10.87 -23.06
C GLY A 209 -52.69 12.26 -23.61
#